data_AF-A0A961JTZ4-F1
#
_entry.id   AF-A0A961JTZ4-F1
#
_cell.length_a   1.000
_cell.length_b   1.000
_cell.length_c   1.000
_cell.angle_alpha   90.00
_cell.angle_beta   90.00
_cell.angle_gamma   90.00
#
_symmetry.space_group_name_H-M   'P 1'
#
loop_
_entity.id
_entity.type
_entity.pdbx_description
1 polymer ?
#
loop_
_entity_poly.entity_id
_entity_poly.type
_entity_poly.pdbx_seq_one_letter_code
_entity_poly.pdbx_strand_id
1 'polypeptide(L)' 'VETRKLSRAAIETLAIIAYHQPVTRAEIEEIRGVAVSRGTVDLLIELEWIRFGRRRMTPG' A
#
# COMPACT_ATOMS: atom_id res chain seq x y z
N VAL A 1 -22.00 -14.12 1.29
CA VAL A 1 -20.78 -13.41 1.73
C VAL A 1 -20.87 -12.01 1.17
N GLU A 2 -21.02 -10.99 2.01
CA GLU A 2 -21.10 -9.60 1.55
C GLU A 2 -19.71 -9.16 1.08
N THR A 3 -19.53 -8.97 -0.24
CA THR A 3 -18.27 -8.49 -0.80
C THR A 3 -18.11 -7.01 -0.49
N ARG A 4 -17.42 -6.68 0.61
CA ARG A 4 -17.02 -5.31 0.90
C ARG A 4 -16.09 -4.81 -0.20
N LYS A 5 -16.57 -3.84 -1.00
CA LYS A 5 -15.74 -3.18 -2.00
C LYS A 5 -14.67 -2.36 -1.30
N LEU A 6 -13.44 -2.46 -1.81
CA LEU A 6 -12.35 -1.58 -1.39
C LEU A 6 -12.69 -0.13 -1.72
N SER A 7 -12.26 0.78 -0.86
CA SER A 7 -12.35 2.22 -1.13
C SER A 7 -11.45 2.58 -2.31
N ARG A 8 -11.74 3.72 -2.95
CA ARG A 8 -10.88 4.24 -4.04
C ARG A 8 -9.42 4.42 -3.60
N ALA A 9 -9.20 4.92 -2.39
CA ALA A 9 -7.86 5.09 -1.82
C ALA A 9 -7.13 3.75 -1.63
N ALA A 10 -7.83 2.68 -1.24
CA ALA A 10 -7.25 1.35 -1.12
C ALA A 10 -6.89 0.75 -2.48
N ILE A 11 -7.74 0.92 -3.48
CA ILE A 11 -7.46 0.45 -4.85
C ILE A 11 -6.26 1.18 -5.46
N GLU A 12 -6.19 2.50 -5.30
CA GLU A 12 -5.05 3.31 -5.76
C GLU A 12 -3.75 2.90 -5.07
N THR A 13 -3.78 2.74 -3.75
CA THR A 13 -2.61 2.28 -2.97
C THR A 13 -2.15 0.89 -3.42
N LEU A 14 -3.10 -0.04 -3.63
CA LEU A 14 -2.82 -1.37 -4.14
C LEU A 14 -2.18 -1.34 -5.54
N ALA A 15 -2.72 -0.50 -6.44
CA ALA A 15 -2.19 -0.37 -7.80
C ALA A 15 -0.74 0.13 -7.78
N ILE A 16 -0.43 1.14 -6.95
CA ILE A 16 0.94 1.63 -6.81
C ILE A 16 1.87 0.51 -6.33
N ILE A 17 1.48 -0.24 -5.30
CA ILE A 17 2.28 -1.37 -4.79
C ILE A 17 2.50 -2.43 -5.88
N ALA A 18 1.45 -2.81 -6.61
CA ALA A 18 1.52 -3.85 -7.63
C ALA A 18 2.50 -3.51 -8.77
N TYR A 19 2.51 -2.24 -9.21
CA TYR A 19 3.32 -1.79 -10.34
C TYR A 19 4.70 -1.25 -9.95
N HIS A 20 4.89 -0.81 -8.70
CA HIS A 20 6.14 -0.16 -8.26
C HIS A 20 6.92 -0.96 -7.21
N GLN A 21 6.46 -2.16 -6.82
CA GLN A 21 7.24 -2.99 -5.91
C GLN A 21 8.67 -3.26 -6.46
N PRO A 22 9.71 -3.22 -5.60
CA PRO A 22 9.67 -2.90 -4.17
C PRO A 22 9.47 -1.40 -3.92
N VAL A 23 8.46 -1.05 -3.10
CA VAL A 23 8.10 0.33 -2.79
C VAL A 23 7.87 0.52 -1.29
N THR A 24 8.24 1.67 -0.77
CA THR A 24 8.06 2.07 0.64
C THR A 24 6.81 2.94 0.82
N ARG A 25 6.35 3.07 2.06
CA ARG A 25 5.21 3.96 2.38
C ARG A 25 5.44 5.40 1.92
N ALA A 26 6.64 5.92 2.12
CA ALA A 26 6.99 7.28 1.73
C ALA A 26 6.90 7.47 0.20
N GLU A 27 7.43 6.53 -0.58
CA GLU A 27 7.31 6.55 -2.05
C GLU A 27 5.85 6.43 -2.51
N ILE A 28 5.02 5.62 -1.83
CA ILE A 28 3.58 5.56 -2.12
C ILE A 28 2.92 6.92 -1.88
N GLU A 29 3.22 7.58 -0.76
CA GLU A 29 2.66 8.89 -0.42
C GLU A 29 3.12 9.98 -1.38
N GLU A 30 4.38 9.93 -1.82
CA GLU A 30 4.94 10.82 -2.84
C GLU A 30 4.19 10.66 -4.17
N ILE A 31 4.00 9.41 -4.64
CA ILE A 31 3.27 9.12 -5.89
C ILE A 31 1.81 9.54 -5.78
N ARG A 32 1.16 9.34 -4.62
CA ARG A 32 -0.24 9.74 -4.41
C ARG A 32 -0.42 11.24 -4.19
N GLY A 33 0.65 11.97 -3.85
CA GLY A 33 0.60 13.36 -3.43
C GLY A 33 -0.17 13.61 -2.13
N VAL A 34 -0.56 12.57 -1.42
CA VAL A 34 -1.31 12.63 -0.15
C VAL A 34 -0.90 11.49 0.77
N ALA A 35 -1.00 11.73 2.08
CA ALA A 35 -0.71 10.72 3.09
C ALA A 35 -1.59 9.47 2.91
N VAL A 36 -1.00 8.31 3.13
CA VAL A 36 -1.73 7.04 3.19
C VAL A 36 -2.28 6.89 4.59
N SER A 37 -3.58 6.61 4.72
CA SER A 37 -4.17 6.27 6.02
C SER A 37 -3.51 5.00 6.59
N ARG A 38 -3.28 4.93 7.91
CA ARG A 38 -2.72 3.72 8.54
C ARG A 38 -3.53 2.48 8.16
N GLY A 39 -4.85 2.55 8.32
CA GLY A 39 -5.74 1.43 8.06
C GLY A 39 -5.80 0.95 6.61
N THR A 40 -5.32 1.73 5.63
CA THR A 40 -5.34 1.30 4.22
C THR A 40 -4.32 0.20 3.96
N VAL A 41 -3.10 0.34 4.48
CA VAL A 41 -2.05 -0.67 4.32
C VAL A 41 -2.39 -1.90 5.16
N ASP A 42 -2.84 -1.68 6.40
CA ASP A 42 -3.24 -2.75 7.31
C ASP A 42 -4.36 -3.62 6.70
N LEU A 43 -5.39 -3.00 6.12
CA LEU A 43 -6.46 -3.70 5.40
C LEU A 43 -5.93 -4.58 4.27
N LEU A 44 -5.00 -4.08 3.45
CA LEU A 44 -4.45 -4.85 2.33
C LEU A 44 -3.58 -6.03 2.80
N ILE A 45 -2.94 -5.90 3.97
CA ILE A 45 -2.20 -6.99 4.61
C ILE A 45 -3.17 -8.03 5.19
N GLU A 46 -4.22 -7.60 5.88
CA GLU A 46 -5.27 -8.48 6.43
C GLU A 46 -5.98 -9.28 5.34
N LEU A 47 -6.14 -8.70 4.15
CA LEU A 47 -6.69 -9.37 2.97
C LEU A 47 -5.67 -10.29 2.27
N GLU A 48 -4.42 -10.34 2.74
CA GLU A 48 -3.30 -11.09 2.15
C GLU A 48 -2.94 -10.65 0.72
N TRP A 49 -3.33 -9.45 0.30
CA TRP A 49 -3.05 -8.95 -1.05
C TRP A 49 -1.67 -8.32 -1.17
N ILE A 50 -1.12 -7.87 -0.05
CA ILE A 50 0.26 -7.39 0.07
C ILE A 50 0.92 -8.01 1.29
N ARG A 51 2.25 -7.97 1.32
CA ARG A 51 3.07 -8.44 2.46
C ARG A 51 4.29 -7.54 2.63
N PHE A 52 4.86 -7.56 3.83
CA PHE A 52 6.13 -6.87 4.06
C PHE A 52 7.23 -7.45 3.17
N GLY A 53 7.87 -6.57 2.39
CA GLY A 53 9.06 -6.89 1.62
C GLY A 53 10.33 -6.79 2.48
N ARG A 54 11.49 -6.95 1.84
CA ARG A 54 12.77 -6.71 2.52
C ARG A 54 12.90 -5.23 2.86
N ARG A 55 13.42 -4.94 4.07
CA ARG A 55 13.83 -3.57 4.42
C ARG A 55 14.92 -3.13 3.44
N ARG A 56 14.75 -1.94 2.86
CA ARG A 56 15.78 -1.32 2.02
C ARG A 56 17.00 -1.06 2.88
N MET A 57 18.20 -1.42 2.39
CA MET A 57 19.47 -1.19 3.08
C MET A 57 20.08 0.19 2.81
N THR A 58 19.33 1.12 2.21
CA THR A 58 19.80 2.49 2.05
C THR A 58 20.03 3.12 3.42
N PRO A 59 21.21 3.71 3.67
CA PRO A 59 21.41 4.57 4.83
C PRO A 59 20.37 5.69 4.79
N GLY A 60 19.74 5.95 5.94
CA GLY A 60 18.99 7.18 6.17
C GLY A 60 19.94 8.33 6.43
#